data_AF-A0A1B6K015-F1
#
_entry.id   AF-A0A1B6K015-F1
#
_cell.length_a   1.000
_cell.length_b   1.000
_cell.length_c   1.000
_cell.angle_alpha   90.00
_cell.angle_beta   90.00
_cell.angle_gamma   90.00
#
_symmetry.space_group_name_H-M   'P 1'
#
loop_
_entity.id
_entity.type
_entity.pdbx_description
1 polymer ?
#
loop_
_entity_poly.entity_id
_entity_poly.type
_entity_poly.pdbx_seq_one_letter_code
_entity_poly.pdbx_strand_id
1 'polypeptide(L)'
;CVSIAPNVSQADTMNYYSSGTLMIRKEGQWGKLCTQNFANLSSLFQSRWTLEDLGKVVCKTMTFRYFDSIEIVNDTNNSEVSQNTYYELIYSNDAAHQPHSSRLGLIFQDTDCSEKNVVRITCRNLECGVRP
;
A
#
# COMPACT_ATOMS: atom_id res chain seq x y z
N CYS A 1 3.97 5.04 -6.77
CA CYS A 1 3.48 6.06 -5.80
C CYS A 1 2.45 5.42 -4.87
N VAL A 2 2.11 6.05 -3.75
CA VAL A 2 1.05 5.58 -2.83
C VAL A 2 0.06 6.70 -2.54
N SER A 3 -1.18 6.34 -2.20
CA SER A 3 -2.24 7.27 -1.79
C SER A 3 -3.19 6.60 -0.79
N ILE A 4 -3.89 7.38 0.01
CA ILE A 4 -5.02 6.93 0.84
C ILE A 4 -6.29 7.49 0.19
N ALA A 5 -7.22 6.63 -0.24
CA ALA A 5 -8.46 7.08 -0.87
C ALA A 5 -9.63 6.11 -0.60
N PRO A 6 -10.88 6.58 -0.70
CA PRO A 6 -12.06 5.71 -0.55
C PRO A 6 -12.19 4.67 -1.68
N ASN A 7 -11.84 5.04 -2.91
CA ASN A 7 -11.85 4.16 -4.07
C ASN A 7 -10.78 4.56 -5.10
N VAL A 8 -10.63 3.74 -6.15
CA VAL A 8 -9.57 3.90 -7.17
C VAL A 8 -9.74 5.23 -7.93
N SER A 9 -10.97 5.63 -8.23
CA SER A 9 -11.25 6.88 -8.96
C SER A 9 -10.80 8.14 -8.21
N GLN A 10 -10.77 8.07 -6.87
CA GLN A 10 -10.38 9.18 -6.01
C GLN A 10 -8.89 9.18 -5.66
N ALA A 11 -8.14 8.13 -6.03
CA ALA A 11 -6.72 7.98 -5.70
C ALA A 11 -5.81 9.03 -6.36
N ASP A 12 -6.20 9.55 -7.54
CA ASP A 12 -5.45 10.57 -8.30
C ASP A 12 -5.91 12.01 -8.00
N THR A 13 -6.85 12.19 -7.06
CA THR A 13 -7.34 13.53 -6.67
C THR A 13 -6.38 14.20 -5.68
N MET A 14 -6.36 15.54 -5.65
CA MET A 14 -5.55 16.32 -4.69
C MET A 14 -6.16 16.37 -3.28
N ASN A 15 -7.14 15.51 -2.99
CA ASN A 15 -7.80 15.48 -1.69
C ASN A 15 -6.99 14.66 -0.69
N TYR A 16 -6.71 15.24 0.47
CA TYR A 16 -6.04 14.56 1.57
C TYR A 16 -7.06 13.78 2.41
N TYR A 17 -7.24 12.50 2.11
CA TYR A 17 -8.09 11.64 2.92
C TYR A 17 -7.32 11.16 4.16
N SER A 18 -7.84 11.46 5.33
CA SER A 18 -7.27 10.98 6.60
C SER A 18 -7.58 9.50 6.86
N SER A 19 -8.54 8.91 6.15
CA SER A 19 -8.85 7.49 6.23
C SER A 19 -9.28 6.96 4.87
N GLY A 20 -8.85 5.74 4.53
CA GLY A 20 -9.20 5.12 3.26
C GLY A 20 -8.37 3.88 2.97
N THR A 21 -8.66 3.24 1.84
CA THR A 21 -7.89 2.09 1.34
C THR A 21 -6.54 2.58 0.84
N LEU A 22 -5.48 1.80 1.12
CA LEU A 22 -4.15 2.06 0.60
C LEU A 22 -4.09 1.74 -0.88
N MET A 23 -3.84 2.77 -1.68
CA MET A 23 -3.73 2.70 -3.13
C MET A 23 -2.26 2.74 -3.54
N ILE A 24 -1.91 1.91 -4.53
CA ILE A 24 -0.60 1.85 -5.15
C ILE A 24 -0.74 2.28 -6.61
N ARG A 25 0.18 3.14 -7.07
CA ARG A 25 0.31 3.49 -8.48
C ARG A 25 1.51 2.81 -9.10
N LYS A 26 1.26 1.96 -10.10
CA LYS A 26 2.28 1.29 -10.93
C LYS A 26 1.95 1.54 -12.40
N GLU A 27 2.95 1.95 -13.17
CA GLU A 27 2.80 2.19 -14.63
C GLU A 27 1.60 3.10 -14.99
N GLY A 28 1.33 4.09 -14.15
CA GLY A 28 0.24 5.04 -14.33
C GLY A 28 -1.13 4.57 -13.82
N GLN A 29 -1.30 3.29 -13.50
CA GLN A 29 -2.54 2.70 -13.02
C GLN A 29 -2.60 2.65 -11.49
N TRP A 30 -3.76 2.99 -10.92
CA TRP A 30 -4.04 2.90 -9.50
C TRP A 30 -4.73 1.58 -9.17
N GLY A 31 -4.39 1.00 -8.01
CA GLY A 31 -4.99 -0.23 -7.51
C GLY A 31 -4.82 -0.38 -6.01
N LYS A 32 -5.57 -1.29 -5.40
CA LYS A 32 -5.61 -1.50 -3.94
C LYS A 32 -4.47 -2.42 -3.51
N LEU A 33 -3.88 -2.16 -2.34
CA LEU A 33 -2.88 -3.07 -1.77
C LEU A 33 -3.55 -4.30 -1.14
N CYS A 34 -3.26 -5.48 -1.66
CA CYS A 34 -3.68 -6.79 -1.16
C CYS A 34 -2.74 -7.29 -0.04
N THR A 35 -3.29 -7.96 0.98
CA THR A 35 -2.52 -8.47 2.12
C THR A 35 -2.15 -9.94 2.04
N GLN A 36 -2.60 -10.66 1.01
CA GLN A 36 -2.50 -12.13 0.93
C GLN A 36 -1.08 -12.66 1.11
N ASN A 37 -0.07 -11.99 0.53
CA ASN A 37 1.34 -12.39 0.64
C ASN A 37 2.14 -11.59 1.69
N PHE A 38 1.50 -10.71 2.46
CA PHE A 38 2.21 -9.82 3.39
C PHE A 38 2.87 -10.58 4.56
N ALA A 39 2.21 -11.62 5.09
CA ALA A 39 2.76 -12.44 6.18
C ALA A 39 4.07 -13.14 5.78
N ASN A 40 4.18 -13.56 4.50
CA ASN A 40 5.38 -14.18 3.95
C ASN A 40 6.54 -13.18 3.84
N LEU A 41 6.26 -11.89 3.61
CA LEU A 41 7.29 -10.86 3.61
C LEU A 41 7.89 -10.66 5.00
N SER A 42 7.05 -10.54 6.03
CA SER A 42 7.52 -10.34 7.41
C SER A 42 8.46 -11.45 7.88
N SER A 43 8.26 -12.70 7.45
CA SER A 43 9.17 -13.80 7.78
C SER A 43 10.49 -13.77 6.98
N LEU A 44 10.49 -13.25 5.76
CA LEU A 44 11.66 -13.24 4.87
C LEU A 44 12.64 -12.11 5.17
N PHE A 45 12.17 -10.95 5.66
CA PHE A 45 13.01 -9.76 5.80
C PHE A 45 14.02 -9.77 6.95
N GLN A 46 14.02 -10.78 7.86
CA GLN A 46 14.76 -10.76 9.15
C GLN A 46 14.56 -9.48 10.00
N SER A 47 13.71 -8.58 9.52
CA SER A 47 13.36 -7.25 10.02
C SER A 47 11.92 -7.35 10.45
N ARG A 48 11.62 -6.87 11.66
CA ARG A 48 10.30 -6.89 12.29
C ARG A 48 9.33 -5.91 11.62
N TRP A 49 9.24 -5.89 10.30
CA TRP A 49 8.36 -4.98 9.60
C TRP A 49 6.91 -5.44 9.77
N THR A 50 6.14 -4.65 10.51
CA THR A 50 4.74 -4.91 10.80
C THR A 50 3.84 -4.15 9.84
N LEU A 51 2.57 -4.58 9.74
CA LEU A 51 1.56 -3.83 9.00
C LEU A 51 1.42 -2.41 9.56
N GLU A 52 1.54 -2.23 10.87
CA GLU A 52 1.55 -0.88 11.49
C GLU A 52 2.70 0.00 11.02
N ASP A 53 3.89 -0.56 10.78
CA ASP A 53 5.03 0.23 10.29
C ASP A 53 4.80 0.72 8.87
N LEU A 54 4.13 -0.07 8.03
CA LEU A 54 3.61 0.39 6.74
C LEU A 54 2.65 1.57 6.94
N GLY A 55 1.68 1.45 7.85
CA GLY A 55 0.74 2.51 8.18
C GLY A 55 1.42 3.82 8.59
N LYS A 56 2.43 3.75 9.47
CA LYS A 56 3.23 4.91 9.91
C LYS A 56 3.95 5.59 8.75
N VAL A 57 4.60 4.82 7.89
CA VAL A 57 5.31 5.36 6.72
C VAL A 57 4.33 6.01 5.76
N VAL A 58 3.22 5.36 5.44
CA VAL A 58 2.19 5.90 4.54
C VAL A 58 1.60 7.20 5.08
N CYS A 59 1.20 7.26 6.35
CA CYS A 59 0.66 8.49 6.93
C CYS A 59 1.65 9.66 6.80
N LYS A 60 2.94 9.40 7.09
CA LYS A 60 3.99 10.40 6.94
C LYS A 60 4.18 10.84 5.48
N THR A 61 4.18 9.90 4.53
CA THR A 61 4.24 10.18 3.09
C THR A 61 3.04 11.01 2.62
N MET A 62 1.86 10.78 3.21
CA MET A 62 0.64 11.55 2.97
C MET A 62 0.57 12.85 3.78
N THR A 63 1.70 13.30 4.35
CA THR A 63 1.83 14.56 5.13
C THR A 63 1.00 14.63 6.42
N PHE A 64 0.60 13.48 6.96
CA PHE A 64 0.00 13.41 8.28
C PHE A 64 1.08 13.22 9.35
N ARG A 65 0.91 13.90 10.48
CA ARG A 65 1.84 13.81 11.62
C ARG A 65 1.77 12.47 12.34
N TYR A 66 0.56 11.92 12.45
CA TYR A 66 0.30 10.75 13.29
C TYR A 66 -0.39 9.63 12.49
N PHE A 67 0.05 8.41 12.75
CA PHE A 67 -0.68 7.20 12.44
C PHE A 67 -1.71 6.92 13.54
N ASP A 68 -2.89 6.46 13.16
CA ASP A 68 -3.96 6.11 14.09
C ASP A 68 -4.24 4.61 14.11
N SER A 69 -4.61 4.04 12.96
CA SER A 69 -4.97 2.63 12.86
C SER A 69 -4.75 2.07 11.46
N ILE A 70 -4.55 0.75 11.39
CA ILE A 70 -4.50 -0.02 10.17
C ILE A 70 -5.37 -1.26 10.34
N GLU A 71 -6.19 -1.54 9.33
CA GLU A 71 -7.13 -2.66 9.35
C GLU A 71 -7.12 -3.37 8.01
N ILE A 72 -7.35 -4.68 8.06
CA ILE A 72 -7.56 -5.50 6.86
C ILE A 72 -9.06 -5.60 6.65
N VAL A 73 -9.53 -5.09 5.52
CA VAL A 73 -10.94 -5.08 5.16
C VAL A 73 -11.17 -5.95 3.93
N ASN A 74 -12.31 -6.65 3.93
CA ASN A 74 -12.70 -7.43 2.77
C ASN A 74 -13.42 -6.54 1.75
N ASP A 75 -12.89 -6.49 0.53
CA ASP A 75 -13.31 -5.58 -0.53
C ASP A 75 -14.52 -6.08 -1.35
N THR A 76 -15.11 -7.24 -0.98
CA THR A 76 -16.27 -7.81 -1.69
C THR A 76 -17.57 -7.02 -1.53
N ASN A 77 -17.72 -6.27 -0.44
CA ASN A 77 -18.95 -5.53 -0.12
C ASN A 77 -19.04 -4.16 -0.83
N ASN A 78 -18.02 -3.77 -1.60
CA ASN A 78 -18.02 -2.48 -2.29
C ASN A 78 -18.64 -2.65 -3.68
N SER A 79 -19.76 -1.96 -3.93
CA SER A 79 -20.60 -2.12 -5.14
C SER A 79 -19.93 -1.68 -6.45
N GLU A 80 -18.69 -1.19 -6.39
CA GLU A 80 -17.84 -0.86 -7.55
C GLU A 80 -17.06 -2.11 -8.02
N VAL A 81 -17.79 -3.16 -8.41
CA VAL A 81 -17.23 -4.46 -8.83
C VAL A 81 -16.45 -4.39 -10.15
N SER A 82 -16.60 -3.31 -10.92
CA SER A 82 -16.23 -3.32 -12.34
C SER A 82 -14.77 -3.03 -12.69
N GLN A 83 -13.90 -2.53 -11.80
CA GLN A 83 -12.48 -2.27 -12.12
C GLN A 83 -11.54 -2.26 -10.89
N ASN A 84 -11.57 -3.31 -10.07
CA ASN A 84 -10.62 -3.39 -8.96
C ASN A 84 -9.30 -4.02 -9.43
N THR A 85 -8.30 -3.18 -9.72
CA THR A 85 -6.89 -3.59 -9.84
C THR A 85 -6.31 -3.79 -8.45
N TYR A 86 -5.62 -4.91 -8.22
CA TYR A 86 -4.94 -5.19 -6.96
C TYR A 86 -3.45 -5.33 -7.18
N TYR A 87 -2.70 -4.84 -6.20
CA TYR A 87 -1.26 -4.97 -6.14
C TYR A 87 -0.86 -5.68 -4.86
N GLU A 88 0.22 -6.44 -4.90
CA GLU A 88 0.87 -7.02 -3.74
C GLU A 88 2.34 -6.64 -3.68
N LEU A 89 2.89 -6.68 -2.48
CA LEU A 89 4.32 -6.55 -2.26
C LEU A 89 4.98 -7.92 -2.45
N ILE A 90 6.01 -7.98 -3.28
CA ILE A 90 6.84 -9.16 -3.45
C ILE A 90 8.32 -8.78 -3.31
N TYR A 91 9.15 -9.81 -3.19
CA TYR A 91 10.58 -9.68 -3.14
C TYR A 91 11.19 -9.76 -4.53
N SER A 92 11.98 -8.75 -4.91
CA SER A 92 12.88 -8.88 -6.06
C SER A 92 14.22 -9.42 -5.59
N ASN A 93 14.58 -10.60 -6.10
CA ASN A 93 15.96 -11.07 -6.08
C ASN A 93 16.62 -10.66 -7.40
N ASP A 94 17.22 -9.47 -7.44
CA ASP A 94 17.98 -8.99 -8.60
C ASP A 94 19.31 -9.75 -8.84
N ALA A 95 19.51 -10.87 -8.15
CA ALA A 95 20.68 -11.75 -8.27
C ALA A 95 20.89 -12.33 -9.68
N ALA A 96 19.89 -12.25 -10.57
CA ALA A 96 20.01 -12.70 -11.96
C ALA A 96 20.70 -11.69 -12.90
N HIS A 97 20.77 -10.39 -12.54
CA HIS A 97 21.27 -9.35 -13.45
C HIS A 97 22.42 -8.50 -12.91
N GLN A 98 22.72 -8.54 -11.61
CA GLN A 98 23.90 -7.87 -11.05
C GLN A 98 24.55 -8.69 -9.91
N PRO A 99 25.66 -9.41 -10.17
CA PRO A 99 26.35 -10.23 -9.16
C PRO A 99 27.02 -9.44 -8.00
N HIS A 100 26.90 -8.10 -7.99
CA HIS A 100 27.46 -7.21 -6.95
C HIS A 100 26.41 -6.38 -6.19
N SER A 101 25.11 -6.55 -6.45
CA SER A 101 24.05 -5.83 -5.73
C SER A 101 23.27 -6.80 -4.85
N SER A 102 23.71 -7.00 -3.60
CA SER A 102 22.93 -7.70 -2.56
C SER A 102 21.78 -6.84 -2.04
N ARG A 103 21.17 -5.98 -2.88
CA ARG A 103 20.05 -5.13 -2.48
C ARG A 103 18.76 -5.89 -2.74
N LEU A 104 18.31 -6.56 -1.70
CA LEU A 104 17.00 -7.15 -1.61
C LEU A 104 15.97 -6.02 -1.66
N GLY A 105 15.18 -5.96 -2.73
CA GLY A 105 14.24 -4.88 -3.00
C GLY A 105 12.79 -5.35 -2.89
N LEU A 106 11.93 -4.53 -2.30
CA LEU A 106 10.47 -4.71 -2.38
C LEU A 106 9.96 -4.11 -3.68
N ILE A 107 9.17 -4.87 -4.42
CA ILE A 107 8.46 -4.37 -5.62
C ILE A 107 6.97 -4.65 -5.51
N PHE A 108 6.17 -3.81 -6.18
CA PHE A 108 4.74 -4.03 -6.31
C PHE A 108 4.45 -4.83 -7.58
N GLN A 109 3.71 -5.93 -7.43
CA GLN A 109 3.28 -6.78 -8.53
C GLN A 109 1.75 -6.84 -8.61
N ASP A 110 1.23 -6.96 -9.83
CA ASP A 110 -0.19 -7.20 -10.09
C ASP A 110 -0.62 -8.55 -9.52
N THR A 111 -1.80 -8.61 -8.90
CA THR A 111 -2.33 -9.83 -8.30
C THR A 111 -3.84 -9.92 -8.47
N ASP A 112 -4.37 -11.13 -8.51
CA ASP A 112 -5.82 -11.36 -8.50
C ASP A 112 -6.43 -11.12 -7.12
N CYS A 113 -5.61 -11.13 -6.05
CA CYS A 113 -6.03 -10.99 -4.66
C CYS A 113 -7.27 -11.85 -4.34
N SER A 114 -7.13 -13.18 -4.33
CA SER A 114 -8.28 -14.10 -4.28
C SER A 114 -9.16 -13.90 -3.04
N GLU A 115 -8.56 -13.51 -1.92
CA GLU A 115 -9.29 -13.24 -0.67
C GLU A 115 -9.94 -11.85 -0.63
N LYS A 116 -9.55 -10.96 -1.55
CA LYS A 116 -10.00 -9.56 -1.60
C LYS A 116 -9.77 -8.80 -0.28
N ASN A 117 -8.77 -9.23 0.48
CA ASN A 117 -8.34 -8.60 1.72
C ASN A 117 -7.39 -7.45 1.39
N VAL A 118 -7.83 -6.22 1.65
CA VAL A 118 -7.08 -4.99 1.36
C VAL A 118 -6.80 -4.19 2.62
N VAL A 119 -5.76 -3.37 2.55
CA VAL A 119 -5.34 -2.52 3.67
C VAL A 119 -6.13 -1.21 3.69
N ARG A 120 -6.71 -0.87 4.84
CA ARG A 120 -7.27 0.45 5.14
C ARG A 120 -6.49 1.11 6.27
N ILE A 121 -6.17 2.39 6.08
CA ILE A 121 -5.31 3.17 6.98
C ILE A 121 -6.10 4.38 7.44
N THR A 122 -5.92 4.73 8.71
CA THR A 122 -6.35 6.00 9.29
C THR A 122 -5.14 6.75 9.85
N CYS A 123 -5.05 8.02 9.46
CA CYS A 123 -4.03 8.98 9.86
C CYS A 123 -4.70 10.17 10.57
N ARG A 124 -3.92 10.92 11.35
CA ARG A 124 -4.37 12.11 12.08
C ARG A 124 -3.41 13.27 11.89
N ASN A 125 -3.98 14.47 11.99
CA ASN A 125 -3.30 15.76 11.93
C ASN A 125 -2.54 15.97 10.61
N LEU A 126 -3.27 16.40 9.58
CA LEU A 126 -2.70 16.82 8.31
C LEU A 126 -1.81 18.05 8.53
N GLU A 127 -0.57 17.99 8.05
CA GLU A 127 0.37 19.11 8.12
C GLU A 127 0.36 19.89 6.80
N CYS A 128 -0.09 21.15 6.87
CA CYS A 128 -0.06 22.05 5.71
C CYS A 128 1.34 22.65 5.52
N GLY A 129 1.73 22.91 4.27
CA GLY A 129 3.02 23.55 3.95
C GLY A 129 4.19 22.57 3.81
N VAL A 130 3.95 21.27 3.97
CA VAL A 130 4.89 20.20 3.61
C VAL A 130 4.56 19.77 2.19
N ARG A 131 5.53 19.87 1.26
CA ARG A 131 5.36 19.37 -0.11
C ARG A 131 5.58 17.84 -0.10
N PRO A 132 4.59 17.01 -0.48
CA PRO A 132 4.76 15.57 -0.63
C PRO A 132 5.74 15.20 -1.75
#